data_AF-A0A5C9ERF8-F1
#
_entry.id   AF-A0A5C9ERF8-F1
#
_cell.length_a   1.000
_cell.length_b   1.000
_cell.length_c   1.000
_cell.angle_alpha   90.00
_cell.angle_beta   90.00
_cell.angle_gamma   90.00
#
_symmetry.space_group_name_H-M   'P 1'
#
loop_
_entity.id
_entity.type
_entity.pdbx_description
1 polymer ?
#
loop_
_entity_poly.entity_id
_entity_poly.type
_entity_poly.pdbx_seq_one_letter_code
_entity_poly.pdbx_strand_id
1 'polypeptide(L)' 'MNSTRKKDQFEFEKLEVIKRYFSRIYTVLSKEVRDILLKLDVSQKEFKEIMKSLAFLPEEKQKAFLDEIMDKGND' A
#
# COMPACT_ATOMS: atom_id res chain seq x y z
N MET A 1 6.26 37.79 -20.33
CA MET A 1 6.16 36.31 -20.25
C MET A 1 6.50 35.87 -18.84
N ASN A 2 5.53 35.52 -17.98
CA ASN A 2 5.79 34.95 -16.63
C ASN A 2 4.54 34.34 -15.94
N SER A 3 3.34 34.47 -16.51
CA SER A 3 2.11 33.97 -15.89
C SER A 3 1.92 32.45 -16.01
N THR A 4 2.52 31.82 -17.03
CA THR A 4 2.32 30.38 -17.30
C THR A 4 3.09 29.50 -16.31
N ARG A 5 4.36 29.84 -16.01
CA ARG A 5 5.24 29.05 -15.11
C ARG A 5 4.69 28.90 -13.69
N LYS A 6 4.07 29.94 -13.14
CA LYS A 6 3.47 29.89 -11.78
C LYS A 6 2.24 28.98 -11.73
N LYS A 7 1.48 28.93 -12.82
CA LYS A 7 0.29 28.07 -12.92
C LYS A 7 0.70 26.60 -13.01
N ASP A 8 1.70 26.29 -13.82
CA ASP A 8 2.22 24.94 -13.97
C ASP A 8 2.79 24.40 -12.65
N GLN A 9 3.58 25.22 -11.93
CA GLN A 9 4.17 24.82 -10.65
C GLN A 9 3.12 24.53 -9.57
N PHE A 10 2.04 25.30 -9.52
CA PHE A 10 0.92 25.10 -8.60
C PHE A 10 0.11 23.82 -8.93
N GLU A 11 -0.07 23.51 -10.21
CA GLU A 11 -0.71 22.26 -10.65
C GLU A 11 0.15 21.03 -10.29
N PHE A 12 1.47 21.12 -10.41
CA PHE A 12 2.39 20.05 -10.00
C PHE A 12 2.38 19.78 -8.48
N GLU A 13 2.37 20.84 -7.66
CA GLU A 13 2.28 20.69 -6.20
C GLU A 13 0.95 20.04 -5.77
N LYS A 14 -0.16 20.40 -6.41
CA LYS A 14 -1.45 19.72 -6.19
C LYS A 14 -1.40 18.26 -6.59
N LEU A 15 -0.77 17.93 -7.72
CA LEU A 15 -0.60 16.55 -8.19
C LEU A 15 0.25 15.71 -7.23
N GLU A 16 1.32 16.27 -6.65
CA GLU A 16 2.13 15.64 -5.59
C GLU A 16 1.30 15.38 -4.33
N VAL A 17 0.52 16.35 -3.88
CA VAL A 17 -0.34 16.21 -2.70
C VAL A 17 -1.43 15.18 -2.93
N ILE A 18 -2.09 15.19 -4.10
CA ILE A 18 -3.06 14.17 -4.50
C ILE A 18 -2.39 12.81 -4.54
N LYS A 19 -1.22 12.67 -5.17
CA LYS A 19 -0.48 11.39 -5.19
C LYS A 19 -0.09 10.92 -3.79
N ARG A 20 0.28 11.81 -2.86
CA ARG A 20 0.54 11.45 -1.44
C ARG A 20 -0.71 11.08 -0.68
N TYR A 21 -1.83 11.74 -0.97
CA TYR A 21 -3.12 11.46 -0.35
C TYR A 21 -3.64 10.10 -0.83
N PHE A 22 -3.60 9.86 -2.14
CA PHE A 22 -3.93 8.59 -2.75
C PHE A 22 -2.91 7.51 -2.39
N SER A 23 -1.62 7.80 -2.24
CA SER A 23 -0.68 6.79 -1.74
C SER A 23 -0.97 6.43 -0.28
N ARG A 24 -1.40 7.37 0.57
CA ARG A 24 -1.88 7.08 1.93
C ARG A 24 -3.20 6.32 1.98
N ILE A 25 -4.10 6.53 1.02
CA ILE A 25 -5.45 5.94 0.96
C ILE A 25 -5.52 4.67 0.11
N TYR A 26 -4.60 4.45 -0.81
CA TYR A 26 -4.55 3.29 -1.69
C TYR A 26 -3.37 2.36 -1.39
N THR A 27 -2.52 2.68 -0.39
CA THR A 27 -1.75 1.67 0.38
C THR A 27 -2.62 1.04 1.49
N VAL A 28 -3.90 0.85 1.20
CA VAL A 28 -4.88 0.29 2.14
C VAL A 28 -4.92 -1.21 1.93
N LEU A 29 -3.89 -1.86 2.47
CA LEU A 29 -4.09 -3.20 3.02
C LEU A 29 -5.31 -3.12 3.93
N SER A 30 -6.28 -4.01 3.73
CA SER A 30 -7.43 -4.07 4.62
C SER A 30 -6.96 -4.24 6.07
N LYS A 31 -7.78 -3.78 7.03
CA LYS A 31 -7.44 -3.92 8.46
C LYS A 31 -7.12 -5.38 8.81
N GLU A 32 -7.91 -6.30 8.26
CA GLU A 32 -7.74 -7.75 8.41
C GLU A 32 -6.39 -8.24 7.87
N VAL A 33 -5.98 -7.77 6.68
CA VAL A 33 -4.65 -8.07 6.11
C VAL A 33 -3.54 -7.60 7.03
N ARG A 34 -3.65 -6.38 7.57
CA ARG A 34 -2.65 -5.82 8.49
C ARG A 34 -2.59 -6.62 9.80
N ASP A 35 -3.73 -6.98 10.36
CA ASP A 35 -3.83 -7.71 11.62
C ASP A 35 -3.24 -9.13 11.49
N ILE A 36 -3.39 -9.78 10.32
CA ILE A 36 -2.76 -11.08 10.05
C ILE A 36 -1.25 -10.92 9.85
N LEU A 37 -0.81 -9.94 9.05
CA LEU A 37 0.63 -9.69 8.83
C LEU A 37 1.38 -9.38 10.14
N LEU A 38 0.74 -8.70 11.10
CA LEU A 38 1.32 -8.41 12.42
C LEU A 38 1.47 -9.66 13.31
N LYS A 39 0.72 -10.73 13.02
CA LYS A 39 0.81 -12.00 13.73
C LYS A 39 1.82 -12.96 13.10
N LEU A 40 2.31 -12.67 11.89
CA LEU A 40 3.36 -13.46 11.26
C LEU A 40 4.68 -13.22 11.99
N ASP A 41 5.36 -14.31 12.35
CA ASP A 41 6.71 -14.27 12.90
C ASP A 41 7.74 -14.05 11.78
N VAL A 42 7.69 -12.86 11.18
CA VAL A 42 8.58 -12.45 10.09
C VAL A 42 9.42 -11.25 10.52
N SER A 43 10.61 -11.12 9.94
CA SER A 43 11.47 -9.98 10.22
C SER A 43 10.82 -8.65 9.77
N GLN A 44 11.22 -7.54 10.40
CA GLN A 44 10.82 -6.19 9.99
C GLN A 44 11.10 -5.89 8.51
N LYS A 45 12.13 -6.52 7.93
CA LYS A 45 12.48 -6.37 6.52
C LYS A 45 11.47 -7.11 5.63
N GLU A 46 11.19 -8.37 5.95
CA GLU A 46 10.21 -9.18 5.22
C GLU A 46 8.81 -8.58 5.33
N PHE A 47 8.41 -8.13 6.52
CA PHE A 47 7.15 -7.44 6.74
C PHE A 47 6.96 -6.23 5.78
N LYS A 48 8.00 -5.41 5.61
CA LYS A 48 7.95 -4.25 4.70
C LYS A 48 7.85 -4.65 3.24
N GLU A 49 8.55 -5.70 2.83
CA GLU A 49 8.50 -6.21 1.46
C GLU A 49 7.14 -6.85 1.14
N ILE A 50 6.58 -7.62 2.08
CA ILE A 50 5.23 -8.19 1.96
C ILE A 50 4.18 -7.09 1.88
N MET A 51 4.25 -6.08 2.75
CA MET A 51 3.32 -4.95 2.69
C MET A 51 3.40 -4.19 1.36
N LYS A 52 4.60 -3.92 0.86
CA LYS A 52 4.78 -3.29 -0.45
C LYS A 52 4.15 -4.13 -1.55
N SER A 53 4.41 -5.43 -1.55
CA SER A 53 3.93 -6.36 -2.57
C SER A 53 2.40 -6.44 -2.58
N LEU A 54 1.78 -6.53 -1.40
CA LEU A 54 0.33 -6.60 -1.26
C LEU A 54 -0.37 -5.27 -1.54
N ALA A 55 0.28 -4.13 -1.27
CA ALA A 55 -0.30 -2.81 -1.53
C ALA A 55 -0.53 -2.53 -3.02
N PHE A 56 0.13 -3.27 -3.92
CA PHE A 56 -0.11 -3.20 -5.37
C PHE A 56 -1.17 -4.18 -5.87
N LEU A 57 -1.74 -5.01 -4.99
CA LEU A 57 -2.73 -6.01 -5.35
C LEU A 57 -4.16 -5.51 -5.06
N PRO A 58 -5.15 -5.90 -5.88
CA PRO A 58 -6.56 -5.77 -5.55
C PRO A 58 -6.91 -6.53 -4.26
N GLU A 59 -7.93 -6.08 -3.54
CA GLU A 59 -8.33 -6.65 -2.23
C GLU A 59 -8.56 -8.18 -2.27
N GLU A 60 -9.18 -8.69 -3.33
CA GLU A 60 -9.40 -10.13 -3.56
C GLU A 60 -8.08 -10.93 -3.55
N LYS A 61 -7.05 -10.38 -4.21
CA LYS A 61 -5.72 -11.00 -4.25
C LYS A 61 -4.95 -10.83 -2.95
N GLN A 62 -5.19 -9.74 -2.22
CA GLN A 62 -4.64 -9.59 -0.86
C GLN A 62 -5.21 -10.66 0.07
N LYS A 63 -6.52 -10.96 -0.01
CA LYS A 63 -7.18 -12.01 0.79
C LYS A 63 -6.68 -13.41 0.43
N ALA A 64 -6.62 -13.74 -0.86
CA ALA A 64 -6.10 -15.04 -1.30
C ALA A 64 -4.68 -15.33 -0.80
N PHE A 65 -3.80 -14.31 -0.78
CA PHE A 65 -2.46 -14.44 -0.22
C PHE A 65 -2.46 -14.76 1.28
N LEU A 66 -3.42 -14.21 2.04
CA LEU A 66 -3.54 -14.49 3.46
C LEU A 66 -4.06 -15.89 3.72
N ASP A 67 -5.05 -16.33 2.94
CA ASP A 67 -5.58 -17.69 3.03
C ASP A 67 -4.46 -18.71 2.80
N GLU A 68 -3.61 -18.51 1.78
CA GLU A 68 -2.45 -19.38 1.53
C GLU A 68 -1.43 -19.42 2.69
N ILE A 69 -1.25 -18.31 3.40
CA ILE A 69 -0.35 -18.25 4.57
C ILE A 69 -0.97 -18.93 5.78
N MET A 70 -2.28 -18.74 6.01
CA MET A 70 -2.99 -19.30 7.14
C MET A 70 -3.21 -20.81 7.00
N ASP A 71 -3.50 -21.30 5.79
CA ASP A 71 -3.68 -22.73 5.54
C ASP A 71 -2.38 -23.52 5.71
N LYS A 72 -1.23 -22.92 5.36
CA LYS A 72 0.10 -23.54 5.60
C LYS A 72 0.54 -23.58 7.06
N GLY A 73 -0.20 -22.93 7.96
CA GLY A 73 0.06 -22.97 9.41
C GLY A 73 -0.65 -24.11 10.15
N ASN A 74 -1.48 -24.91 9.45
CA ASN A 74 -2.28 -26.00 10.02
C ASN A 74 -1.76 -27.41 9.69
N ASP A 75 -0.58 -27.53 9.08
CA ASP A 75 0.12 -28.80 8.82
C ASP A 75 1.35 -28.98 9.72
#